data_AF-K7FIZ2-F1
#
_entry.id   AF-K7FIZ2-F1
#
_cell.length_a   1.000
_cell.length_b   1.000
_cell.length_c   1.000
_cell.angle_alpha   90.00
_cell.angle_beta   90.00
_cell.angle_gamma   90.00
#
_symmetry.space_group_name_H-M   'P 1'
#
loop_
_entity.id
_entity.type
_entity.pdbx_description
1 polymer ?
#
loop_
_entity_poly.entity_id
_entity_poly.type
_entity_poly.pdbx_seq_one_letter_code
_entity_poly.pdbx_strand_id
1 'polypeptide(L)'
;MTLKTSIAFYPCAENRGASVLRVGSDTSCKDDRSLEYCNGPLSSPGPYRYRVKFLVLDSNGSKAETRWSQQIMLKRGTGRQPRSIDTWPGRRSGTMVVITSILSSFIGILVILFLCTVAYEWCSYKLWRGEEPAVVEEPRAGSFQERQYDTHHIPPSHAPPQPLSDLPRPRSPAASL
;
A
#
# COMPACT_ATOMS: atom_id res chain seq x y z
N MET A 1 38.12 19.33 1.81
CA MET A 1 36.74 19.58 1.33
C MET A 1 36.81 20.78 0.42
N THR A 2 36.31 20.63 -0.80
CA THR A 2 36.23 21.70 -1.78
C THR A 2 34.81 21.68 -2.33
N LEU A 3 34.13 22.82 -2.27
CA LEU A 3 32.78 22.97 -2.79
C LEU A 3 32.84 23.84 -4.05
N LYS A 4 32.30 23.33 -5.15
CA LYS A 4 32.12 24.11 -6.38
C LYS A 4 30.88 24.97 -6.24
N THR A 5 31.00 26.25 -6.55
CA THR A 5 29.86 27.18 -6.58
C THR A 5 29.98 28.16 -7.74
N SER A 6 28.91 28.89 -8.03
CA SER A 6 28.84 29.89 -9.09
C SER A 6 28.54 31.26 -8.49
N ILE A 7 29.06 32.30 -9.13
CA ILE A 7 28.80 33.71 -8.75
C ILE A 7 27.31 34.05 -8.79
N ALA A 8 26.51 33.31 -9.58
CA ALA A 8 25.06 33.46 -9.62
C ALA A 8 24.39 33.21 -8.25
N PHE A 9 24.98 32.38 -7.40
CA PHE A 9 24.46 32.09 -6.05
C PHE A 9 24.94 33.10 -4.99
N TYR A 10 26.01 33.85 -5.29
CA TYR A 10 26.64 34.79 -4.36
C TYR A 10 26.93 36.13 -5.08
N PRO A 11 25.89 36.85 -5.53
CA PRO A 11 26.09 38.13 -6.22
C PRO A 11 26.71 39.16 -5.28
N CYS A 12 27.63 39.96 -5.80
CA CYS A 12 28.18 41.14 -5.12
C CYS A 12 27.10 42.22 -5.06
N ALA A 13 26.20 42.16 -4.07
CA ALA A 13 25.16 43.16 -3.89
C ALA A 13 25.59 44.18 -2.83
N GLU A 14 25.61 45.47 -3.18
CA GLU A 14 25.98 46.57 -2.29
C GLU A 14 25.02 46.75 -1.09
N ASN A 15 23.83 46.13 -1.11
CA ASN A 15 22.76 46.37 -0.13
C ASN A 15 21.88 45.15 0.20
N ARG A 16 22.40 43.92 0.11
CA ARG A 16 21.66 42.72 0.55
C ARG A 16 22.39 41.99 1.68
N GLY A 17 21.60 41.48 2.64
CA GLY A 17 22.07 40.81 3.84
C GLY A 17 23.02 39.65 3.57
N ALA A 18 23.71 39.20 4.62
CA ALA A 18 24.76 38.19 4.55
C ALA A 18 24.37 36.96 3.71
N SER A 19 25.13 36.67 2.66
CA SER A 19 25.00 35.43 1.89
C SER A 19 25.57 34.27 2.70
N VAL A 20 24.75 33.25 2.97
CA VAL A 20 25.15 32.12 3.83
C VAL A 20 25.55 30.93 2.97
N LEU A 21 26.84 30.56 3.05
CA LEU A 21 27.35 29.33 2.45
C LEU A 21 27.22 28.17 3.44
N ARG A 22 26.32 27.22 3.15
CA ARG A 22 26.16 26.02 3.97
C ARG A 22 27.22 24.98 3.62
N VAL A 23 28.04 24.62 4.60
CA VAL A 23 29.08 23.58 4.47
C VAL A 23 28.66 22.27 5.13
N GLY A 24 29.07 21.14 4.56
CA GLY A 24 28.86 19.80 5.11
C GLY A 24 27.47 19.19 4.92
N SER A 25 26.76 19.52 3.84
CA SER A 25 25.41 19.00 3.55
C SER A 25 25.38 17.65 2.84
N ASP A 26 26.45 17.27 2.15
CA ASP A 26 26.37 16.22 1.13
C ASP A 26 26.79 14.87 1.70
N THR A 27 25.82 14.10 2.23
CA THR A 27 26.12 12.81 2.84
C THR A 27 26.57 11.74 1.83
N SER A 28 26.34 11.95 0.53
CA SER A 28 26.67 11.00 -0.54
C SER A 28 28.17 10.77 -0.69
N CYS A 29 29.00 11.79 -0.45
CA CYS A 29 30.46 11.71 -0.56
C CYS A 29 31.16 11.56 0.80
N LYS A 30 30.43 11.14 1.83
CA LYS A 30 31.02 10.93 3.16
C LYS A 30 32.14 9.90 3.11
N ASP A 31 31.90 8.80 2.41
CA ASP A 31 32.82 7.65 2.32
C ASP A 31 33.60 7.65 1.00
N ASP A 32 33.15 8.41 0.00
CA ASP A 32 33.81 8.56 -1.29
C ASP A 32 34.72 9.79 -1.33
N ARG A 33 36.00 9.57 -1.05
CA ARG A 33 37.06 10.59 -1.10
C ARG A 33 37.55 10.88 -2.51
N SER A 34 37.11 10.14 -3.52
CA SER A 34 37.52 10.36 -4.93
C SER A 34 36.82 11.58 -5.54
N LEU A 35 35.70 12.01 -4.95
CA LEU A 35 34.98 13.21 -5.35
C LEU A 35 35.71 14.48 -4.90
N GLU A 36 36.44 15.08 -5.83
CA GLU A 36 37.25 16.29 -5.63
C GLU A 36 36.40 17.52 -5.22
N TYR A 37 35.19 17.64 -5.79
CA TYR A 37 34.27 18.75 -5.55
C TYR A 37 33.04 18.31 -4.78
N CYS A 38 33.20 18.04 -3.48
CA CYS A 38 32.08 17.68 -2.62
C CYS A 38 32.01 18.44 -1.30
N ASN A 39 30.77 18.78 -0.90
CA ASN A 39 30.44 19.39 0.37
C ASN A 39 30.12 18.34 1.45
N GLY A 40 30.99 17.32 1.59
CA GLY A 40 30.79 16.17 2.48
C GLY A 40 30.71 16.52 3.97
N PRO A 41 30.19 15.67 4.86
CA PRO A 41 30.00 16.04 6.26
C PRO A 41 31.32 16.44 6.93
N LEU A 42 31.27 17.51 7.74
CA LEU A 42 32.44 17.93 8.52
C LEU A 42 32.85 16.81 9.48
N SER A 43 34.15 16.55 9.56
CA SER A 43 34.71 15.39 10.26
C SER A 43 34.44 15.33 11.75
N SER A 44 34.03 16.43 12.41
CA SER A 44 33.69 16.40 13.83
C SER A 44 32.76 17.55 14.30
N PRO A 45 31.80 17.28 15.20
CA PRO A 45 30.88 18.27 15.78
C PRO A 45 31.47 19.09 16.96
N GLY A 46 32.79 19.13 17.08
CA GLY A 46 33.54 19.84 18.15
C GLY A 46 33.89 21.30 17.81
N PRO A 47 34.59 22.03 18.69
CA PRO A 47 35.00 23.43 18.49
C PRO A 47 36.18 23.54 17.51
N TYR A 48 36.06 22.87 16.36
CA TYR A 48 37.09 22.91 15.34
C TYR A 48 37.09 24.28 14.69
N ARG A 49 38.32 24.72 14.48
CA ARG A 49 38.72 26.04 14.06
C ARG A 49 38.84 25.98 12.53
N TYR A 50 37.74 26.25 11.82
CA TYR A 50 37.72 26.15 10.35
C TYR A 50 38.29 27.41 9.70
N ARG A 51 38.98 27.25 8.58
CA ARG A 51 39.43 28.35 7.72
C ARG A 51 38.91 28.10 6.32
N VAL A 52 38.51 29.17 5.66
CA VAL A 52 38.03 29.11 4.28
C VAL A 52 38.87 30.03 3.40
N LYS A 53 39.02 29.66 2.13
CA LYS A 53 39.52 30.54 1.09
C LYS A 53 38.70 30.30 -0.17
N PHE A 54 38.59 31.32 -1.01
CA PHE A 54 37.90 31.22 -2.28
C PHE A 54 38.93 31.11 -3.39
N LEU A 55 38.66 30.24 -4.36
CA LEU A 55 39.47 30.09 -5.56
C LEU A 55 38.57 30.29 -6.78
N VAL A 56 39.04 31.09 -7.72
CA VAL A 56 38.43 31.21 -9.05
C VAL A 56 39.18 30.25 -9.96
N LEU A 57 38.46 29.28 -10.52
CA LEU A 57 39.00 28.27 -11.43
C LEU A 57 38.58 28.58 -12.87
N ASP A 58 39.46 28.30 -13.82
CA ASP A 58 39.24 28.29 -15.27
C ASP A 58 39.62 26.92 -15.84
N SER A 59 39.48 26.70 -17.15
CA SER A 59 39.88 25.45 -17.83
C SER A 59 41.34 25.06 -17.58
N ASN A 60 42.21 26.05 -17.35
CA ASN A 60 43.65 25.86 -17.10
C ASN A 60 44.02 25.83 -15.61
N GLY A 61 43.05 25.84 -14.68
CA GLY A 61 43.29 25.81 -13.24
C GLY A 61 42.95 27.12 -12.52
N SER A 62 43.57 27.38 -11.36
CA SER A 62 43.23 28.55 -10.53
C SER A 62 43.75 29.86 -11.10
N LYS A 63 42.84 30.79 -11.42
CA LYS A 63 43.15 32.16 -11.85
C LYS A 63 43.39 33.12 -10.70
N ALA A 64 42.68 32.95 -9.60
CA ALA A 64 42.79 33.82 -8.43
C ALA A 64 42.44 33.07 -7.15
N GLU A 65 43.05 33.47 -6.05
CA GLU A 65 42.69 33.00 -4.72
C GLU A 65 42.66 34.13 -3.70
N THR A 66 41.79 33.99 -2.70
CA THR A 66 41.79 34.88 -1.54
C THR A 66 42.78 34.39 -0.50
N ARG A 67 43.20 35.30 0.39
CA ARG A 67 43.85 34.89 1.65
C ARG A 67 42.90 33.98 2.44
N TRP A 68 43.49 33.15 3.30
CA TRP A 68 42.72 32.38 4.27
C TRP A 68 41.95 33.31 5.19
N SER A 69 40.69 32.95 5.48
CA SER A 69 39.89 33.65 6.46
C SER A 69 40.54 33.56 7.84
N GLN A 70 40.14 34.48 8.71
CA GLN A 70 40.23 34.23 10.13
C GLN A 70 39.50 32.95 10.48
N GLN A 71 39.83 32.45 11.65
CA GLN A 71 39.30 31.20 12.11
C GLN A 71 37.81 31.32 12.46
N ILE A 72 36.99 30.50 11.83
CA ILE A 72 35.54 30.50 11.99
C ILE A 72 35.15 29.37 12.94
N MET A 73 34.35 29.72 13.94
CA MET A 73 33.67 28.73 14.79
C MET A 73 32.32 28.41 14.16
N LEU A 74 32.17 27.17 13.70
CA LEU A 74 30.86 26.71 13.26
C LEU A 74 29.95 26.58 14.48
N LYS A 75 28.74 27.13 14.39
CA LYS A 75 27.70 26.84 15.36
C LYS A 75 27.49 25.34 15.33
N ARG A 76 27.57 24.69 16.50
CA ARG A 76 27.22 23.27 16.62
C ARG A 76 25.80 23.13 16.09
N GLY A 77 25.64 22.44 14.95
CA GLY A 77 24.32 22.06 14.48
C GLY A 77 23.66 21.28 15.60
N THR A 78 22.48 21.70 16.04
CA THR A 78 21.67 21.08 17.10
C THR A 78 21.15 19.69 16.72
N GLY A 79 21.82 19.00 15.79
CA GLY A 79 21.69 17.57 15.64
C GLY A 79 22.23 16.93 16.91
N ARG A 80 21.31 16.56 17.82
CA ARG A 80 21.60 15.54 18.85
C ARG A 80 22.42 14.45 18.17
N GLN A 81 23.51 14.00 18.81
CA GLN A 81 24.21 12.82 18.34
C GLN A 81 23.16 11.75 18.04
N PRO A 82 23.23 10.99 16.94
CA PRO A 82 22.24 9.95 16.68
C PRO A 82 22.08 8.98 17.86
N ARG A 83 23.15 8.79 18.65
CA ARG A 83 23.17 8.01 19.90
C ARG A 83 22.50 8.71 21.10
N SER A 84 22.31 10.03 21.06
CA SER A 84 21.55 10.81 22.04
C SER A 84 20.14 11.16 21.57
N ILE A 85 19.79 10.78 20.33
CA ILE A 85 18.40 10.71 19.89
C ILE A 85 17.86 9.42 20.50
N ASP A 86 17.23 9.60 21.65
CA ASP A 86 16.38 8.59 22.24
C ASP A 86 15.21 8.32 21.27
N THR A 87 15.33 7.23 20.50
CA THR A 87 14.29 6.72 19.60
C THR A 87 13.23 5.92 20.37
N TRP A 88 13.29 5.89 21.71
CA TRP A 88 12.33 5.17 22.52
C TRP A 88 10.90 5.68 22.25
N PRO A 89 9.97 4.80 21.83
CA PRO A 89 8.61 5.19 21.46
C PRO A 89 7.87 5.87 22.62
N GLY A 90 8.26 5.59 23.86
CA GLY A 90 7.60 6.05 25.08
C GLY A 90 7.66 7.56 25.35
N ARG A 91 8.45 8.33 24.58
CA ARG A 91 8.55 9.80 24.78
C ARG A 91 7.74 10.65 23.80
N ARG A 92 7.09 10.05 22.79
CA ARG A 92 6.12 10.80 21.97
C ARG A 92 4.78 10.83 22.68
N SER A 93 4.60 11.86 23.51
CA SER A 93 3.36 12.33 24.16
C SER A 93 2.38 11.23 24.55
N GLY A 94 2.22 10.92 25.84
CA GLY A 94 1.19 9.99 26.32
C GLY A 94 -0.19 10.24 25.71
N THR A 95 -0.51 11.48 25.35
CA THR A 95 -1.69 11.89 24.58
C THR A 95 -1.88 11.13 23.26
N MET A 96 -0.83 10.89 22.48
CA MET A 96 -0.93 10.13 21.22
C MET A 96 -1.33 8.68 21.50
N VAL A 97 -0.73 8.06 22.51
CA VAL A 97 -1.06 6.68 22.92
C VAL A 97 -2.52 6.60 23.37
N VAL A 98 -2.96 7.54 24.22
CA VAL A 98 -4.34 7.61 24.71
C VAL A 98 -5.34 7.83 23.57
N ILE A 99 -5.05 8.74 22.64
CA ILE A 99 -5.90 8.97 21.47
C ILE A 99 -5.98 7.70 20.62
N THR A 100 -4.84 7.08 20.31
CA THR A 100 -4.83 5.84 19.50
C THR A 100 -5.56 4.68 20.18
N SER A 101 -5.45 4.54 21.51
CA SER A 101 -6.17 3.47 22.23
C SER A 101 -7.68 3.71 22.21
N ILE A 102 -8.13 4.95 22.45
CA ILE A 102 -9.56 5.32 22.39
C ILE A 102 -10.12 5.08 20.99
N LEU A 103 -9.47 5.58 19.94
CA LEU A 103 -9.93 5.38 18.57
C LEU A 103 -9.95 3.89 18.20
N SER A 104 -8.92 3.14 18.60
CA SER A 104 -8.86 1.69 18.37
C SER A 104 -9.98 0.94 19.09
N SER A 105 -10.31 1.30 20.33
CA SER A 105 -11.42 0.71 21.08
C SER A 105 -12.77 1.00 20.42
N PHE A 106 -13.04 2.25 20.00
CA PHE A 106 -14.28 2.59 19.32
C PHE A 106 -14.44 1.83 18.01
N ILE A 107 -13.39 1.73 17.19
CA ILE A 107 -13.43 0.96 15.94
C ILE A 107 -13.70 -0.52 16.26
N GLY A 108 -13.03 -1.10 17.26
CA GLY A 108 -13.27 -2.48 17.67
C GLY A 108 -14.72 -2.73 18.09
N ILE A 109 -15.29 -1.84 18.90
CA ILE A 109 -16.70 -1.92 19.32
C ILE A 109 -17.63 -1.84 18.10
N LEU A 110 -17.40 -0.89 17.18
CA LEU A 110 -18.20 -0.74 15.97
C LEU A 110 -18.15 -2.00 15.10
N VAL A 111 -16.97 -2.61 14.93
CA VAL A 111 -16.82 -3.86 14.18
C VAL A 111 -17.56 -5.02 14.87
N ILE A 112 -17.45 -5.15 16.19
CA ILE A 112 -18.16 -6.20 16.93
C ILE A 112 -19.67 -6.03 16.78
N LEU A 113 -20.20 -4.82 16.98
CA LEU A 113 -21.64 -4.55 16.81
C LEU A 113 -22.09 -4.85 15.39
N PHE A 114 -21.32 -4.45 14.38
CA PHE A 114 -21.62 -4.78 12.99
C PHE A 114 -21.68 -6.30 12.78
N LEU A 115 -20.66 -7.05 13.23
CA LEU A 115 -20.66 -8.51 13.13
C LEU A 115 -21.83 -9.15 13.88
N CYS A 116 -22.19 -8.65 15.06
CA CYS A 116 -23.36 -9.12 15.80
C CYS A 116 -24.66 -8.89 15.02
N THR A 117 -24.83 -7.72 14.38
CA THR A 117 -26.02 -7.46 13.54
C THR A 117 -26.08 -8.37 12.32
N VAL A 118 -24.96 -8.54 11.60
CA VAL A 118 -24.90 -9.46 10.46
C VAL A 118 -25.16 -10.90 10.90
N ALA A 119 -24.59 -11.34 12.02
CA ALA A 119 -24.83 -12.68 12.56
C ALA A 119 -26.27 -12.85 13.04
N TYR A 120 -26.87 -11.83 13.65
CA TYR A 120 -28.27 -11.86 14.06
C TYR A 120 -29.21 -11.95 12.87
N GLU A 121 -29.00 -11.14 11.82
CA GLU A 121 -29.78 -11.21 10.59
C GLU A 121 -29.57 -12.55 9.87
N TRP A 122 -28.34 -13.06 9.84
CA TRP A 122 -28.04 -14.37 9.27
C TRP A 122 -28.71 -15.52 10.03
N CYS A 123 -28.62 -15.52 11.36
CA CYS A 123 -29.26 -16.52 12.22
C CYS A 123 -30.78 -16.39 12.17
N SER A 124 -31.31 -15.17 12.22
CA SER A 124 -32.76 -14.91 12.12
C SER A 124 -33.28 -15.34 10.76
N TYR A 125 -32.56 -15.05 9.67
CA TYR A 125 -32.88 -15.52 8.33
C TYR A 125 -32.82 -17.05 8.21
N LYS A 126 -31.82 -17.70 8.81
CA LYS A 126 -31.71 -19.16 8.86
C LYS A 126 -32.84 -19.80 9.67
N LEU A 127 -33.25 -19.18 10.77
CA LEU A 127 -34.37 -19.62 11.60
C LEU A 127 -35.71 -19.38 10.89
N TRP A 128 -35.89 -18.24 10.21
CA TRP A 128 -37.08 -17.92 9.40
C TRP A 128 -37.22 -18.82 8.16
N ARG A 129 -36.09 -19.26 7.59
CA ARG A 129 -36.06 -20.21 6.46
C ARG A 129 -36.00 -21.67 6.94
N GLY A 130 -36.05 -21.90 8.24
CA GLY A 130 -35.90 -23.21 8.88
C GLY A 130 -37.10 -23.53 9.76
N GLU A 131 -38.30 -23.40 9.22
CA GLU A 131 -39.51 -24.02 9.75
C GLU A 131 -40.47 -24.26 8.58
N GLU A 132 -40.13 -25.20 7.70
CA GLU A 132 -41.18 -25.98 7.05
C GLU A 132 -41.42 -27.17 8.00
N PRO A 133 -42.60 -27.29 8.62
CA PRO A 133 -42.83 -28.32 9.62
C PRO A 133 -42.59 -29.68 8.98
N ALA A 134 -41.79 -30.51 9.65
CA ALA A 134 -41.53 -31.88 9.25
C ALA A 134 -42.85 -32.68 9.25
N VAL A 135 -43.55 -32.67 8.11
CA VAL A 135 -44.49 -33.72 7.78
C VAL A 135 -43.62 -34.90 7.34
N VAL A 136 -43.60 -35.92 8.20
CA VAL A 136 -43.03 -37.23 7.88
C VAL A 136 -43.79 -37.77 6.67
N GLU A 137 -43.20 -37.68 5.49
CA GLU A 137 -43.57 -38.51 4.35
C GLU A 137 -42.30 -39.12 3.74
N GLU A 138 -42.42 -40.42 3.54
CA GLU A 138 -41.41 -41.41 3.18
C GLU A 138 -40.69 -41.06 1.86
N PRO A 139 -39.41 -41.47 1.65
CA PRO A 139 -38.63 -41.00 0.51
C PRO A 139 -39.16 -41.58 -0.80
N ARG A 140 -39.99 -40.83 -1.52
CA ARG A 140 -40.29 -41.11 -2.92
C ARG A 140 -39.36 -40.32 -3.83
N ALA A 141 -38.45 -41.08 -4.43
CA ALA A 141 -37.58 -40.64 -5.50
C ALA A 141 -38.35 -39.91 -6.60
N GLY A 142 -37.83 -38.75 -7.01
CA GLY A 142 -38.16 -38.10 -8.28
C GLY A 142 -38.86 -36.76 -8.14
N SER A 143 -38.09 -35.67 -8.10
CA SER A 143 -38.46 -34.45 -8.84
C SER A 143 -37.21 -33.62 -9.12
N PHE A 144 -36.67 -33.81 -10.32
CA PHE A 144 -35.74 -32.90 -10.94
C PHE A 144 -36.56 -31.66 -11.33
N GLN A 145 -36.35 -30.51 -10.67
CA GLN A 145 -36.96 -29.25 -11.09
C GLN A 145 -36.26 -28.77 -12.37
N GLU A 146 -36.80 -29.20 -13.51
CA GLU A 146 -36.42 -28.68 -14.82
C GLU A 146 -37.01 -27.27 -14.97
N ARG A 147 -36.15 -26.27 -15.24
CA ARG A 147 -36.60 -24.89 -15.51
C ARG A 147 -37.41 -24.89 -16.81
N GLN A 148 -38.71 -24.69 -16.67
CA GLN A 148 -39.64 -24.60 -17.79
C GLN A 148 -39.41 -23.28 -18.54
N TYR A 149 -38.83 -23.36 -19.73
CA TYR A 149 -38.75 -22.24 -20.68
C TYR A 149 -39.99 -22.26 -21.57
N ASP A 150 -40.70 -21.13 -21.61
CA ASP A 150 -41.93 -20.94 -22.39
C ASP A 150 -41.57 -20.66 -23.85
N THR A 151 -41.72 -21.67 -24.72
CA THR A 151 -41.56 -21.53 -26.17
C THR A 151 -42.93 -21.37 -26.82
N HIS A 152 -43.15 -20.20 -27.43
CA HIS A 152 -44.42 -19.84 -28.07
C HIS A 152 -44.85 -20.86 -29.15
N HIS A 153 -45.98 -21.51 -28.86
CA HIS A 153 -46.96 -22.21 -29.72
C HIS A 153 -46.54 -22.71 -31.11
N ILE A 154 -46.51 -24.04 -31.25
CA ILE A 154 -46.76 -24.74 -32.52
C ILE A 154 -48.09 -25.50 -32.35
N PRO A 155 -49.14 -25.25 -33.16
CA PRO A 155 -50.41 -25.95 -33.01
C PRO A 155 -50.29 -27.41 -33.48
N PRO A 156 -50.83 -28.38 -32.72
CA PRO A 156 -50.69 -29.79 -33.06
C PRO A 156 -51.58 -30.17 -34.26
N SER A 157 -51.00 -30.91 -35.21
CA SER A 157 -51.75 -31.60 -36.26
C SER A 157 -52.56 -32.74 -35.64
N HIS A 158 -53.84 -32.83 -36.00
CA HIS A 158 -54.74 -33.86 -35.53
C HIS A 158 -54.48 -35.18 -36.26
N ALA A 159 -54.20 -36.26 -35.53
CA ALA A 159 -54.21 -37.62 -36.06
C ALA A 159 -55.12 -38.52 -35.19
N PRO A 160 -55.92 -39.43 -35.79
CA PRO A 160 -57.04 -40.11 -35.12
C PRO A 160 -56.59 -41.38 -34.37
N PRO A 161 -57.39 -41.90 -33.42
CA PRO A 161 -57.01 -43.03 -32.58
C PRO A 161 -56.99 -44.38 -33.32
N GLN A 162 -55.98 -45.20 -33.04
CA GLN A 162 -55.89 -46.59 -33.51
C GLN A 162 -56.58 -47.57 -32.54
N PRO A 163 -57.21 -48.65 -33.02
CA PRO A 163 -57.86 -49.64 -32.17
C PRO A 163 -56.98 -50.86 -31.83
N LEU A 164 -57.10 -51.24 -30.56
CA LEU A 164 -57.19 -52.56 -29.92
C LEU A 164 -56.45 -53.77 -30.55
N SER A 165 -55.50 -54.29 -29.78
CA SER A 165 -54.76 -55.52 -30.03
C SER A 165 -55.59 -56.77 -29.73
N ASP A 166 -55.51 -57.78 -30.60
CA ASP A 166 -55.78 -59.18 -30.24
C ASP A 166 -54.68 -60.08 -30.81
N LEU A 167 -54.00 -60.81 -29.92
CA LEU A 167 -53.03 -61.87 -30.18
C LEU A 167 -53.76 -63.22 -30.29
N PRO A 168 -53.24 -64.20 -31.05
CA PRO A 168 -52.49 -65.24 -30.33
C PRO A 168 -51.34 -65.93 -31.10
N ARG A 169 -50.25 -66.14 -30.34
CA ARG A 169 -49.30 -67.26 -30.19
C ARG A 169 -49.00 -68.31 -31.29
N PRO A 170 -47.78 -68.91 -31.22
CA PRO A 170 -46.93 -69.18 -32.37
C PRO A 170 -46.81 -70.67 -32.72
N ARG A 171 -46.30 -70.97 -33.91
CA ARG A 171 -45.56 -72.23 -34.19
C ARG A 171 -44.36 -71.94 -35.10
N SER A 172 -43.21 -72.44 -34.65
CA SER A 172 -41.91 -72.63 -35.31
C SER A 172 -41.98 -73.33 -36.68
N PRO A 173 -40.85 -73.67 -37.35
CA PRO A 173 -39.51 -73.07 -37.43
C PRO A 173 -39.05 -72.84 -38.91
N ALA A 174 -37.83 -72.30 -39.03
CA ALA A 174 -36.80 -72.62 -40.04
C ALA A 174 -37.07 -72.44 -41.56
N ALA A 175 -36.31 -71.49 -42.10
CA ALA A 175 -35.37 -71.66 -43.21
C ALA A 175 -35.88 -72.14 -44.59
N SER A 176 -35.86 -71.18 -45.52
CA SER A 176 -35.24 -71.25 -46.87
C SER A 176 -35.55 -72.45 -47.76
N LEU A 177 -36.31 -72.20 -48.83
CA LEU A 177 -35.80 -72.00 -50.20
C LEU A 177 -36.89 -71.41 -51.09
#